data_AF-A0A317STC5-F1
#
_entry.id   AF-A0A317STC5-F1
#
_cell.length_a   1.000
_cell.length_b   1.000
_cell.length_c   1.000
_cell.angle_alpha   90.00
_cell.angle_beta   90.00
_cell.angle_gamma   90.00
#
_symmetry.space_group_name_H-M   'P 1'
#
loop_
_entity.id
_entity.type
_entity.pdbx_description
1 polymer ?
#
loop_
_entity_poly.entity_id
_entity_poly.type
_entity_poly.pdbx_seq_one_letter_code
_entity_poly.pdbx_strand_id
1 'polypeptide(L)' 'ILILDWHWSHTRLDFLWECPQANMDPLFLPAYSSYILQPLDLGTFTPLKSYHCKYIIKLP' A
#
# COMPACT_ATOMS: atom_id res chain seq x y z
N ILE A 1 -1.03 0.77 14.24
CA ILE A 1 -0.97 -0.38 13.32
C ILE A 1 -0.66 0.14 11.92
N LEU A 2 0.42 -0.35 11.33
CA LEU A 2 0.89 -0.01 9.99
C LEU A 2 0.64 -1.21 9.07
N ILE A 3 -0.25 -1.07 8.09
CA ILE A 3 -0.59 -2.15 7.15
C ILE A 3 0.36 -2.08 5.96
N LEU A 4 1.07 -3.17 5.67
CA LEU A 4 2.11 -3.23 4.65
C LEU A 4 1.83 -4.38 3.68
N ASP A 5 2.16 -4.16 2.40
CA ASP A 5 2.36 -5.28 1.48
C ASP A 5 3.70 -5.97 1.77
N TRP A 6 3.84 -7.16 1.20
CA TRP A 6 5.08 -7.92 1.17
C TRP A 6 6.08 -7.36 0.14
N HIS A 7 6.23 -6.04 0.06
CA HIS A 7 7.26 -5.44 -0.78
C HIS A 7 8.62 -5.55 -0.09
N TRP A 8 9.67 -5.86 -0.86
CA TRP A 8 11.03 -6.09 -0.34
C TRP A 8 11.58 -4.94 0.52
N SER A 9 11.16 -3.70 0.26
CA SER A 9 11.51 -2.53 1.07
C SER A 9 10.91 -2.57 2.48
N HIS A 10 9.70 -3.12 2.63
CA HIS A 10 8.96 -3.19 3.90
C HIS A 10 9.36 -4.41 4.74
N THR A 11 10.02 -5.39 4.14
CA THR A 11 10.52 -6.59 4.83
C THR A 11 11.94 -6.45 5.35
N ARG A 12 12.58 -5.28 5.18
CA ARG A 12 13.93 -5.04 5.70
C ARG A 12 13.92 -4.89 7.22
N LEU A 13 14.93 -5.47 7.86
CA LEU A 13 15.08 -5.44 9.31
C LEU A 13 15.18 -4.01 9.85
N ASP A 14 15.90 -3.14 9.15
CA ASP A 14 16.06 -1.73 9.53
C ASP A 14 14.70 -1.02 9.62
N PHE A 15 13.84 -1.23 8.64
CA PHE A 15 12.49 -0.65 8.63
C PHE A 15 11.62 -1.20 9.77
N LEU A 16 11.70 -2.51 10.02
CA LEU A 16 10.98 -3.16 11.12
C LEU A 16 11.45 -2.68 12.48
N TRP A 17 12.72 -2.31 12.62
CA TRP A 17 13.30 -1.79 13.86
C TRP A 17 12.81 -0.36 14.19
N GLU A 18 12.53 0.44 13.16
CA GLU A 18 11.96 1.79 13.33
C GLU A 18 10.48 1.77 13.75
N CYS A 19 9.73 0.71 13.40
CA CYS A 19 8.30 0.63 13.69
C CYS A 19 7.97 0.71 15.20
N PRO A 20 8.63 -0.07 16.08
CA PRO A 20 8.48 0.08 17.54
C PRO A 20 8.88 1.46 18.07
N GLN A 21 9.92 2.09 17.50
CA GLN A 21 10.37 3.43 17.91
C GLN A 21 9.29 4.48 17.62
N ALA A 22 8.54 4.29 16.53
CA ALA A 22 7.41 5.12 16.16
C ALA A 22 6.09 4.72 16.87
N ASN A 23 6.12 3.78 17.83
CA ASN A 23 4.94 3.24 18.51
C ASN A 23 3.89 2.67 17.54
N MET A 24 4.38 1.98 16.50
CA MET A 24 3.57 1.41 15.42
C MET A 24 3.81 -0.09 15.31
N ASP A 25 2.73 -0.87 15.37
CA ASP A 25 2.79 -2.31 15.08
C ASP A 25 2.65 -2.58 13.57
N PRO A 26 3.65 -3.21 12.91
CA PRO A 26 3.53 -3.57 11.50
C PRO A 26 2.64 -4.82 11.32
N LEU A 27 1.73 -4.76 10.36
CA LEU A 27 0.86 -5.86 9.93
C LEU A 27 1.09 -6.15 8.45
N PHE A 28 1.60 -7.34 8.16
CA PHE A 28 1.82 -7.79 6.78
C PHE A 28 0.59 -8.51 6.25
N LEU A 29 0.16 -8.11 5.06
CA LEU A 29 -0.89 -8.80 4.34
C LEU A 29 -0.34 -10.08 3.67
N PRO A 30 -1.18 -11.13 3.50
CA PRO A 30 -0.81 -12.31 2.73
C PRO A 30 -0.31 -11.97 1.33
N ALA A 31 0.62 -12.77 0.80
CA ALA A 31 1.10 -12.61 -0.57
C ALA A 31 -0.07 -12.56 -1.57
N TYR A 32 0.03 -11.68 -2.56
CA TYR A 32 -1.00 -11.47 -3.59
C TYR A 32 -2.37 -11.02 -3.08
N SER A 33 -2.51 -10.59 -1.82
CA SER A 33 -3.80 -10.13 -1.29
C SER A 33 -3.95 -8.60 -1.23
N SER A 34 -2.92 -7.84 -1.64
CA SER A 34 -2.91 -6.38 -1.53
C SER A 34 -4.13 -5.75 -2.20
N TYR A 35 -4.47 -6.17 -3.41
CA TYR A 35 -5.60 -5.63 -4.16
C TYR A 35 -6.98 -5.88 -3.52
N ILE A 36 -7.08 -6.81 -2.56
CA ILE A 36 -8.31 -7.14 -1.83
C ILE A 36 -8.28 -6.53 -0.43
N LEU A 37 -7.13 -6.55 0.24
CA LEU A 37 -7.04 -6.27 1.66
C LEU A 37 -6.40 -4.91 1.96
N GLN A 38 -5.70 -4.28 1.01
CA GLN A 38 -5.15 -2.94 1.22
C GLN A 38 -6.29 -1.91 1.16
N PRO A 39 -6.55 -1.21 2.28
CA PRO A 39 -7.59 -0.19 2.30
C PRO A 39 -7.29 0.95 1.32
N LEU A 40 -6.01 1.20 1.06
CA LEU A 40 -5.56 2.23 0.14
C LEU A 40 -5.88 1.89 -1.32
N ASP A 41 -5.65 0.63 -1.72
CA ASP A 41 -5.99 0.13 -3.05
C ASP A 41 -7.49 0.20 -3.31
N LEU A 42 -8.31 -0.30 -2.37
CA LEU A 42 -9.76 -0.30 -2.52
C LEU A 42 -10.40 1.08 -2.37
N GLY A 43 -9.90 1.89 -1.44
CA GLY A 43 -10.46 3.18 -1.07
C GLY A 43 -9.99 4.32 -1.97
N THR A 44 -8.80 4.86 -1.68
CA THR A 44 -8.31 6.11 -2.30
C THR A 44 -7.80 5.90 -3.72
N PHE A 45 -7.16 4.76 -4.00
CA PHE A 45 -6.56 4.52 -5.32
C PHE A 45 -7.57 4.11 -6.38
N THR A 46 -8.69 3.47 -6.02
CA THR A 46 -9.78 3.18 -6.96
C THR A 46 -10.28 4.40 -7.73
N PRO A 47 -10.76 5.48 -7.09
CA PRO A 47 -11.21 6.68 -7.78
C PRO A 47 -10.04 7.37 -8.50
N LEU A 48 -8.86 7.45 -7.87
CA LEU A 48 -7.68 8.07 -8.48
C LEU A 48 -7.31 7.39 -9.81
N LYS A 49 -7.27 6.05 -9.83
CA LYS A 49 -7.00 5.24 -11.03
C LYS A 49 -8.05 5.50 -12.11
N SER A 50 -9.33 5.58 -11.74
CA SER A 50 -10.40 5.91 -12.68
C SER A 50 -10.23 7.29 -13.31
N TYR A 51 -9.95 8.32 -12.50
CA TYR A 51 -9.71 9.67 -13.00
C TYR A 51 -8.45 9.77 -13.86
N HIS A 52 -7.38 9.12 -13.43
CA HIS A 52 -6.12 9.10 -14.17
C HIS A 52 -6.27 8.41 -15.53
N CYS A 53 -6.95 7.25 -15.59
CA CYS A 53 -7.26 6.61 -16.87
C CYS A 53 -8.10 7.51 -17.78
N LYS A 54 -9.12 8.20 -17.25
CA LYS A 54 -9.92 9.16 -18.03
C LYS A 54 -9.07 10.33 -18.54
N TYR A 55 -8.09 10.79 -17.77
CA TYR A 55 -7.17 11.84 -18.20
C TYR A 55 -6.26 11.35 -19.33
N ILE A 56 -5.66 10.16 -19.18
CA ILE A 56 -4.79 9.56 -20.20
C ILE A 56 -5.53 9.35 -21.52
N ILE A 57 -6.76 8.83 -21.49
CA ILE A 57 -7.57 8.60 -22.70
C ILE A 57 -7.91 9.92 -23.42
N LYS A 58 -7.90 11.04 -22.71
CA LYS A 58 -8.15 12.38 -23.27
C LYS A 58 -6.89 13.05 -23.82
N LEU A 59 -5.71 12.46 -23.62
CA LEU A 59 -4.48 12.98 -24.22
C LEU A 59 -4.49 12.67 -25.73
N PRO A 60 -4.15 13.65 -26.59
CA PRO A 60 -4.13 13.48 -28.03
C PRO A 60 -3.04 12.52 -28.50
#